data_AF-A0A7R9WR38-F1
#
_entry.id   AF-A0A7R9WR38-F1
#
_cell.length_a   1.000
_cell.length_b   1.000
_cell.length_c   1.000
_cell.angle_alpha   90.00
_cell.angle_beta   90.00
_cell.angle_gamma   90.00
#
_symmetry.space_group_name_H-M   'P 1'
#
loop_
_entity.id
_entity.type
_entity.pdbx_description
1 polymer ?
#
loop_
_entity_poly.entity_id
_entity_poly.type
_entity_poly.pdbx_seq_one_letter_code
_entity_poly.pdbx_strand_id
1 'polypeptide(L)'
;MARKTGRGNPFSLRQSGQSSSRASVVSVHTLLSVLVGALLGYYFAKDETIFDANAIEELHRLQRAQKQIHQDERNEANRPRTGTEEDGWHSIDIFYGSTEKLQESAQWFSQVHQDETILSLLKHKQNGFFVDLAANDAIHHSNSLALEKYHGWHGLCIEPNPEYWYGLGHFRPHCHVVAAVVGTQRMEPIDFVYKGEFGGIVRKEFDNKRRKKQNLPKQEYTMTLLEIFERYDVPHIIDYMSLDVEGAEEYIMASFPLETYTMTLLE
;
A
#
# COMPACT_ATOMS: atom_id res chain seq x y z
N MET A 1 -2.46 -50.65 36.04
CA MET A 1 -1.08 -50.96 36.47
C MET A 1 -0.11 -50.19 35.56
N ALA A 2 0.48 -49.10 36.06
CA ALA A 2 1.93 -48.91 36.28
C ALA A 2 2.76 -48.77 34.97
N ARG A 3 3.05 -47.53 34.51
CA ARG A 3 4.21 -46.65 34.83
C ARG A 3 5.58 -47.16 34.32
N LYS A 4 6.21 -46.34 33.46
CA LYS A 4 7.59 -45.76 33.54
C LYS A 4 7.83 -44.90 32.28
N THR A 5 7.78 -43.56 32.34
CA THR A 5 8.82 -42.56 32.71
C THR A 5 10.04 -42.50 31.78
N GLY A 6 10.13 -41.40 31.02
CA GLY A 6 11.36 -40.85 30.44
C GLY A 6 11.25 -39.32 30.45
N ARG A 7 12.08 -38.67 31.27
CA ARG A 7 12.21 -37.21 31.42
C ARG A 7 13.21 -36.67 30.39
N GLY A 8 13.01 -35.43 29.93
CA GLY A 8 13.98 -34.70 29.11
C GLY A 8 13.60 -33.25 28.84
N ASN A 9 13.77 -32.42 29.88
CA ASN A 9 13.95 -30.95 29.99
C ASN A 9 13.19 -29.91 29.11
N PRO A 10 12.76 -28.79 29.73
CA PRO A 10 12.09 -27.64 29.08
C PRO A 10 13.11 -26.55 28.68
N PHE A 11 12.63 -25.48 28.03
CA PHE A 11 13.30 -24.29 27.48
C PHE A 11 13.52 -24.29 25.96
N SER A 12 12.57 -23.68 25.24
CA SER A 12 12.90 -22.47 24.48
C SER A 12 11.66 -21.59 24.41
N LEU A 13 11.65 -20.53 25.22
CA LEU A 13 10.86 -19.35 24.92
C LEU A 13 11.50 -18.74 23.67
N ARG A 14 10.92 -18.98 22.49
CA ARG A 14 11.17 -18.10 21.34
C ARG A 14 10.44 -16.80 21.63
N GLN A 15 11.21 -15.79 21.99
CA GLN A 15 10.84 -14.41 21.75
C GLN A 15 10.65 -14.27 20.23
N SER A 16 9.40 -14.20 19.79
CA SER A 16 9.08 -13.73 18.45
C SER A 16 9.47 -12.26 18.38
N GLY A 17 10.37 -11.99 17.45
CA GLY A 17 11.08 -10.74 17.28
C GLY A 17 10.17 -9.53 17.12
N GLN A 18 10.75 -8.43 17.58
CA GLN A 18 10.41 -7.05 17.33
C GLN A 18 9.64 -6.84 16.03
N SER A 19 8.39 -6.40 16.19
CA SER A 19 7.72 -5.54 15.23
C SER A 19 8.66 -4.38 14.91
N SER A 20 9.18 -4.34 13.69
CA SER A 20 9.79 -3.14 13.12
C SER A 20 8.69 -2.09 13.02
N SER A 21 8.55 -1.30 14.08
CA SER A 21 7.65 -0.15 14.09
C SER A 21 8.19 0.84 13.06
N ARG A 22 7.52 0.94 11.90
CA ARG A 22 7.51 2.15 11.08
C ARG A 22 6.80 3.28 11.85
N ALA A 23 7.30 3.60 13.05
CA ALA A 23 6.96 4.83 13.72
C ALA A 23 7.61 5.94 12.89
N SER A 24 6.82 6.55 12.02
CA SER A 24 6.98 7.90 11.47
C SER A 24 8.45 8.35 11.37
N VAL A 25 9.12 7.91 10.30
CA VAL A 25 10.39 8.48 9.82
C VAL A 25 10.13 9.87 9.24
N VAL A 26 9.46 10.75 9.99
CA VAL A 26 9.85 12.16 10.00
C VAL A 26 11.21 12.12 10.66
N SER A 27 12.20 11.87 9.81
CA SER A 27 13.40 11.13 10.16
C SER A 27 14.08 11.74 11.38
N VAL A 28 14.59 10.89 12.26
CA VAL A 28 15.54 11.32 13.30
C VAL A 28 16.63 12.23 12.69
N HIS A 29 16.96 12.01 11.41
CA HIS A 29 17.78 12.90 10.59
C HIS A 29 17.28 14.35 10.48
N THR A 30 15.98 14.57 10.23
CA THR A 30 15.37 15.90 10.10
C THR A 30 15.38 16.63 11.44
N LEU A 31 15.03 15.95 12.53
CA LEU A 31 15.09 16.53 13.88
C LEU A 31 16.52 16.88 14.30
N LEU A 32 17.49 15.99 14.01
CA LEU A 32 18.90 16.23 14.32
C LEU A 32 19.49 17.36 13.48
N SER A 33 19.13 17.45 12.20
CA SER A 33 19.56 18.53 11.30
C SER A 33 18.99 19.90 11.72
N VAL A 34 17.72 19.93 12.15
CA VAL A 34 17.09 21.14 12.70
C VAL A 34 17.75 21.55 14.02
N LEU A 35 18.08 20.60 14.91
CA LEU A 35 18.77 20.88 16.17
C LEU A 35 20.18 21.43 15.96
N VAL A 36 20.97 20.82 15.06
CA VAL A 36 22.32 21.31 14.71
C VAL A 36 22.25 22.69 14.07
N GLY A 37 21.30 22.92 13.16
CA GLY A 37 21.07 24.22 12.53
C GLY A 37 20.64 25.31 13.52
N ALA A 38 19.73 24.97 14.44
CA ALA A 38 19.26 25.87 15.49
C ALA A 38 20.37 26.23 16.50
N LEU A 39 21.20 25.26 16.89
CA LEU A 39 22.36 25.50 17.75
C LEU A 39 23.36 26.42 17.07
N LEU A 40 23.76 26.13 15.83
CA LEU A 40 24.68 26.99 15.08
C LEU A 40 24.09 28.42 14.94
N GLY A 41 22.81 28.53 14.55
CA GLY A 41 22.13 29.82 14.43
C GLY A 41 22.06 30.62 15.73
N TYR A 42 21.80 29.94 16.87
CA TYR A 42 21.77 30.56 18.20
C TYR A 42 23.14 31.15 18.59
N TYR A 43 24.23 30.43 18.33
CA TYR A 43 25.58 30.90 18.66
C TYR A 43 26.09 31.98 17.70
N PHE A 44 25.75 31.91 16.40
CA PHE A 44 26.07 32.98 15.45
C PHE A 44 25.35 34.29 15.78
N ALA A 45 24.13 34.23 16.34
CA ALA A 45 23.33 35.41 16.66
C ALA A 45 23.77 36.17 17.92
N LYS A 46 24.60 35.55 18.79
CA LYS A 46 24.97 36.14 20.09
C LYS A 46 26.29 36.93 20.11
N ASP A 47 27.06 36.95 19.03
CA ASP A 47 28.39 37.60 18.95
C ASP A 47 29.30 37.25 20.16
N GLU A 48 29.09 36.06 20.74
CA GLU A 48 29.90 35.52 21.83
C GLU A 48 30.93 34.60 21.20
N THR A 49 32.17 35.07 21.13
CA THR A 49 33.35 34.35 20.59
C THR A 49 33.81 33.17 21.45
N ILE A 50 32.96 32.66 22.37
CA ILE A 50 33.31 31.59 23.29
C ILE A 50 32.31 30.47 23.13
N PHE A 51 32.57 29.57 22.18
CA PHE A 51 32.17 28.19 22.44
C PHE A 51 33.03 27.69 23.60
N ASP A 52 32.44 27.43 24.76
CA ASP A 52 33.13 26.64 25.78
C ASP A 52 33.48 25.27 25.18
N ALA A 53 34.62 24.71 25.59
CA ALA A 53 35.14 23.43 25.10
C ALA A 53 34.07 22.33 25.10
N ASN A 54 33.15 22.37 26.07
CA ASN A 54 32.00 21.47 26.18
C ASN A 54 31.02 21.57 24.99
N ALA A 55 30.74 22.77 24.49
CA ALA A 55 29.82 22.99 23.37
C ALA A 55 30.44 22.57 22.03
N ILE A 56 31.75 22.79 21.85
CA ILE A 56 32.49 22.26 20.69
C ILE A 56 32.49 20.73 20.73
N GLU A 57 32.71 20.13 21.90
CA GLU A 57 32.72 18.68 22.04
C GLU A 57 31.35 18.07 21.71
N GLU A 58 30.26 18.68 22.15
CA GLU A 58 28.90 18.22 21.86
C GLU A 58 28.54 18.39 20.38
N LEU A 59 28.94 19.50 19.74
CA LEU A 59 28.80 19.67 18.29
C LEU A 59 29.54 18.57 17.51
N HIS A 60 30.77 18.26 17.93
CA HIS A 60 31.58 17.19 17.33
C HIS A 60 30.96 15.80 17.57
N ARG A 61 30.27 15.58 18.69
CA ARG A 61 29.52 14.33 18.95
C ARG A 61 28.31 14.22 18.03
N LEU A 62 27.52 15.28 17.88
CA LEU A 62 26.34 15.30 17.01
C LEU A 62 26.72 15.10 15.53
N GLN A 63 27.80 15.73 15.07
CA GLN A 63 28.31 15.53 13.70
C GLN A 63 28.80 14.09 13.47
N ARG A 64 29.40 13.44 14.48
CA ARG A 64 29.79 12.03 14.41
C ARG A 64 28.57 11.11 14.36
N ALA A 65 27.55 11.37 15.19
CA ALA A 65 26.29 10.63 15.17
C ALA A 65 25.58 10.76 13.82
N GLN A 66 25.52 11.96 13.23
CA GLN A 66 24.92 12.19 11.93
C GLN A 66 25.65 11.42 10.81
N LYS A 67 26.99 11.42 10.82
CA LYS A 67 27.80 10.63 9.88
C LYS A 67 27.56 9.12 10.05
N GLN A 68 27.44 8.64 11.28
CA GLN A 68 27.17 7.24 11.57
C GLN A 68 25.78 6.82 11.06
N ILE A 69 24.74 7.62 11.35
CA ILE A 69 23.38 7.39 10.85
C ILE A 69 23.37 7.30 9.32
N HIS A 70 24.03 8.24 8.64
CA HIS A 70 24.08 8.24 7.17
C HIS A 70 24.85 7.03 6.61
N GLN A 71 25.89 6.59 7.30
CA GLN A 71 26.63 5.39 6.93
C GLN A 71 25.80 4.12 7.17
N ASP A 72 25.04 4.05 8.25
CA ASP A 72 24.16 2.92 8.58
C ASP A 72 22.99 2.83 7.59
N GLU A 73 22.36 3.95 7.23
CA GLU A 73 21.34 4.02 6.16
C GLU A 73 21.92 3.53 4.82
N ARG A 74 23.13 3.98 4.48
CA ARG A 74 23.82 3.57 3.24
C ARG A 74 24.22 2.09 3.26
N ASN A 75 24.58 1.56 4.43
CA ASN A 75 24.92 0.15 4.61
C ASN A 75 23.67 -0.73 4.55
N GLU A 76 22.54 -0.29 5.09
CA GLU A 76 21.26 -0.98 5.01
C GLU A 76 20.71 -0.98 3.58
N ALA A 77 20.79 0.17 2.88
CA ALA A 77 20.42 0.27 1.47
C ALA A 77 21.29 -0.60 0.55
N ASN A 78 22.56 -0.78 0.89
CA ASN A 78 23.50 -1.62 0.15
C ASN A 78 23.63 -3.05 0.71
N ARG A 79 22.84 -3.41 1.72
CA ARG A 79 22.87 -4.76 2.27
C ARG A 79 22.41 -5.71 1.15
N PRO A 80 23.26 -6.66 0.71
CA PRO A 80 22.81 -7.65 -0.24
C PRO A 80 21.60 -8.34 0.38
N ARG A 81 20.47 -8.35 -0.33
CA ARG A 81 19.26 -9.05 0.11
C ARG A 81 19.62 -10.53 0.22
N THR A 82 20.05 -10.95 1.40
CA THR A 82 20.38 -12.34 1.69
C THR A 82 19.05 -13.08 1.70
N GLY A 83 18.76 -13.78 0.61
CA GLY A 83 17.66 -14.74 0.46
C GLY A 83 16.37 -14.31 1.15
N THR A 84 15.52 -13.55 0.47
CA THR A 84 14.12 -13.43 0.87
C THR A 84 13.58 -14.85 1.01
N GLU A 85 13.07 -15.23 2.19
CA GLU A 85 11.92 -16.12 2.20
C GLU A 85 10.94 -15.52 1.19
N GLU A 86 10.65 -16.24 0.10
CA GLU A 86 9.90 -15.68 -1.03
C GLU A 86 8.49 -15.28 -0.54
N ASP A 87 8.32 -14.00 -0.22
CA ASP A 87 7.07 -13.42 0.27
C ASP A 87 6.08 -13.13 -0.87
N GLY A 88 6.40 -13.56 -2.09
CA GLY A 88 5.58 -13.40 -3.29
C GLY A 88 5.53 -11.98 -3.85
N TRP A 89 6.20 -10.99 -3.25
CA TRP A 89 6.15 -9.61 -3.70
C TRP A 89 7.31 -9.25 -4.64
N HIS A 90 6.98 -8.57 -5.73
CA HIS A 90 7.96 -7.99 -6.64
C HIS A 90 7.54 -6.59 -7.09
N SER A 91 8.53 -5.76 -7.44
CA SER A 91 8.29 -4.41 -7.95
C SER A 91 8.19 -4.41 -9.47
N ILE A 92 7.35 -3.53 -10.00
CA ILE A 92 7.28 -3.21 -11.43
C ILE A 92 7.54 -1.71 -11.55
N ASP A 93 8.63 -1.33 -12.20
CA ASP A 93 8.93 0.06 -12.53
C ASP A 93 8.42 0.36 -13.94
N ILE A 94 7.60 1.41 -14.09
CA ILE A 94 7.02 1.83 -15.36
C ILE A 94 7.56 3.22 -15.71
N PHE A 95 8.30 3.33 -16.82
CA PHE A 95 8.75 4.61 -17.37
C PHE A 95 7.92 4.97 -18.60
N TYR A 96 7.16 6.06 -18.51
CA TYR A 96 6.26 6.51 -19.58
C TYR A 96 6.61 7.90 -20.14
N GLY A 97 7.75 8.47 -19.74
CA GLY A 97 8.23 9.76 -20.24
C GLY A 97 7.46 10.97 -19.68
N SER A 98 7.30 12.03 -20.49
CA SER A 98 6.55 13.22 -20.10
C SER A 98 5.06 13.04 -20.36
N THR A 99 4.22 13.24 -19.34
CA THR A 99 2.76 13.23 -19.48
C THR A 99 2.31 14.33 -20.44
N GLU A 100 1.99 13.97 -21.69
CA GLU A 100 0.93 14.71 -22.39
C GLU A 100 -0.33 14.52 -21.54
N LYS A 101 -0.90 15.62 -21.05
CA LYS A 101 -2.11 15.55 -20.22
C LYS A 101 -3.18 14.80 -21.00
N LEU A 102 -3.77 13.77 -20.40
CA LEU A 102 -4.98 13.11 -20.91
C LEU A 102 -5.94 14.17 -21.44
N GLN A 103 -6.08 14.25 -22.77
CA GLN A 103 -6.96 15.20 -23.46
C GLN A 103 -8.42 14.76 -23.43
N GLU A 104 -8.79 13.90 -22.48
CA GLU A 104 -10.19 13.53 -22.31
C GLU A 104 -10.97 14.68 -21.69
N SER A 105 -12.02 15.05 -22.41
CA SER A 105 -13.01 16.07 -22.06
C SER A 105 -14.12 15.54 -21.15
N ALA A 106 -14.12 14.25 -20.85
CA ALA A 106 -15.08 13.64 -19.93
C ALA A 106 -14.82 14.11 -18.50
N GLN A 107 -15.89 14.55 -17.83
CA GLN A 107 -15.87 14.91 -16.42
C GLN A 107 -16.01 13.68 -15.51
N TRP A 108 -16.69 12.65 -16.02
CA TRP A 108 -17.06 11.41 -15.34
C TRP A 108 -16.67 10.22 -16.20
N PHE A 109 -16.24 9.14 -15.55
CA PHE A 109 -15.60 7.99 -16.20
C PHE A 109 -16.30 6.66 -15.89
N SER A 110 -16.97 6.57 -14.74
CA SER A 110 -17.71 5.38 -14.32
C SER A 110 -18.86 5.04 -15.28
N GLN A 111 -19.25 3.77 -15.35
CA GLN A 111 -20.21 3.27 -16.34
C GLN A 111 -21.59 3.94 -16.26
N VAL A 112 -22.05 4.27 -15.06
CA VAL A 112 -23.37 4.88 -14.81
C VAL A 112 -23.28 6.13 -13.93
N HIS A 113 -22.19 6.89 -14.03
CA HIS A 113 -21.92 8.12 -13.25
C HIS A 113 -21.94 7.89 -11.72
N GLN A 114 -21.46 6.74 -11.27
CA GLN A 114 -21.22 6.47 -9.86
C GLN A 114 -20.22 7.45 -9.26
N ASP A 115 -19.12 7.74 -9.96
CA ASP A 115 -18.11 8.73 -9.54
C ASP A 115 -18.71 10.12 -9.25
N GLU A 116 -19.65 10.60 -10.08
CA GLU A 116 -20.43 11.81 -9.81
C GLU A 116 -21.29 11.69 -8.54
N THR A 117 -21.96 10.56 -8.38
CA THR A 117 -22.85 10.29 -7.24
C THR A 117 -22.07 10.21 -5.93
N ILE A 118 -20.92 9.51 -5.93
CA ILE A 118 -20.03 9.38 -4.77
C ILE A 118 -19.56 10.75 -4.33
N LEU A 119 -19.05 11.57 -5.26
CA LEU A 119 -18.62 12.92 -4.92
C LEU A 119 -19.76 13.78 -4.38
N SER A 120 -20.96 13.66 -4.96
CA SER A 120 -22.14 14.40 -4.48
C SER A 120 -22.52 14.00 -3.05
N LEU A 121 -22.55 12.69 -2.75
CA LEU A 121 -22.82 12.17 -1.41
C LEU A 121 -21.77 12.62 -0.39
N LEU A 122 -20.51 12.73 -0.82
CA LEU A 122 -19.40 13.24 -0.03
C LEU A 122 -19.25 14.77 -0.09
N LYS A 123 -20.28 15.48 -0.59
CA LYS A 123 -20.36 16.95 -0.64
C LYS A 123 -19.17 17.59 -1.37
N HIS A 124 -18.76 16.97 -2.48
CA HIS A 124 -17.61 17.37 -3.31
C HIS A 124 -16.33 17.50 -2.50
N LYS A 125 -16.09 16.54 -1.59
CA LYS A 125 -14.87 16.47 -0.79
C LYS A 125 -13.63 16.54 -1.69
N GLN A 126 -12.65 17.34 -1.27
CA GLN A 126 -11.31 17.39 -1.88
C GLN A 126 -10.32 16.54 -1.08
N ASN A 127 -9.28 16.05 -1.76
CA ASN A 127 -8.15 15.35 -1.16
C ASN A 127 -8.55 14.15 -0.28
N GLY A 128 -9.55 13.38 -0.73
CA GLY A 128 -9.95 12.16 -0.05
C GLY A 128 -9.04 10.97 -0.37
N PHE A 129 -9.24 9.88 0.37
CA PHE A 129 -8.56 8.61 0.12
C PHE A 129 -9.53 7.58 -0.45
N PHE A 130 -9.18 6.97 -1.58
CA PHE A 130 -9.98 5.90 -2.19
C PHE A 130 -9.27 4.54 -2.22
N VAL A 131 -10.06 3.47 -2.24
CA VAL A 131 -9.62 2.12 -2.63
C VAL A 131 -10.51 1.67 -3.78
N ASP A 132 -9.91 1.35 -4.91
CA ASP A 132 -10.58 0.86 -6.11
C ASP A 132 -10.19 -0.62 -6.31
N LEU A 133 -11.04 -1.54 -5.87
CA LEU A 133 -10.80 -2.99 -5.97
C LEU A 133 -11.42 -3.52 -7.26
N ALA A 134 -10.61 -4.23 -8.05
CA ALA A 134 -10.87 -4.52 -9.47
C ALA A 134 -10.96 -3.23 -10.31
N ALA A 135 -9.92 -2.41 -10.19
CA ALA A 135 -9.86 -1.09 -10.83
C ALA A 135 -9.93 -1.14 -12.37
N ASN A 136 -9.67 -2.30 -13.00
CA ASN A 136 -9.78 -2.52 -14.44
C ASN A 136 -9.05 -1.45 -15.26
N ASP A 137 -9.70 -0.92 -16.31
CA ASP A 137 -9.10 0.07 -17.19
C ASP A 137 -8.88 1.40 -16.43
N ALA A 138 -7.73 2.02 -16.70
CA ALA A 138 -7.33 3.24 -15.99
C ALA A 138 -8.28 4.42 -16.22
N ILE A 139 -9.05 4.39 -17.31
CA ILE A 139 -9.83 5.50 -17.81
C ILE A 139 -11.28 5.08 -18.03
N HIS A 140 -11.51 4.03 -18.82
CA HIS A 140 -12.85 3.60 -19.18
C HIS A 140 -13.50 2.89 -18.00
N HIS A 141 -14.71 3.30 -17.65
CA HIS A 141 -15.48 2.71 -16.55
C HIS A 141 -14.79 2.82 -15.16
N SER A 142 -13.79 3.68 -15.02
CA SER A 142 -13.12 3.88 -13.74
C SER A 142 -14.01 4.61 -12.74
N ASN A 143 -14.23 3.97 -11.60
CA ASN A 143 -15.01 4.53 -10.49
C ASN A 143 -14.26 5.61 -9.70
N SER A 144 -12.93 5.69 -9.85
CA SER A 144 -12.07 6.56 -9.06
C SER A 144 -11.38 7.69 -9.86
N LEU A 145 -11.38 7.65 -11.20
CA LEU A 145 -10.59 8.61 -12.01
C LEU A 145 -11.03 10.05 -11.81
N ALA A 146 -12.34 10.33 -11.78
CA ALA A 146 -12.81 11.70 -11.61
C ALA A 146 -12.41 12.28 -10.24
N LEU A 147 -12.46 11.45 -9.19
CA LEU A 147 -12.07 11.82 -7.83
C LEU A 147 -10.57 12.18 -7.79
N GLU A 148 -9.73 11.34 -8.39
CA GLU A 148 -8.29 11.58 -8.50
C GLU A 148 -7.99 12.85 -9.30
N LYS A 149 -8.47 12.91 -10.54
CA LYS A 149 -8.12 13.91 -11.55
C LYS A 149 -8.64 15.31 -11.21
N TYR A 150 -9.86 15.41 -10.68
CA TYR A 150 -10.55 16.69 -10.51
C TYR A 150 -10.69 17.14 -9.06
N HIS A 151 -10.59 16.21 -8.10
CA HIS A 151 -10.78 16.49 -6.68
C HIS A 151 -9.51 16.29 -5.83
N GLY A 152 -8.37 15.95 -6.44
CA GLY A 152 -7.08 15.80 -5.77
C GLY A 152 -7.00 14.59 -4.86
N TRP A 153 -7.88 13.61 -5.07
CA TRP A 153 -7.86 12.38 -4.29
C TRP A 153 -6.65 11.52 -4.66
N HIS A 154 -6.27 10.65 -3.74
CA HIS A 154 -5.21 9.66 -3.92
C HIS A 154 -5.67 8.34 -3.30
N GLY A 155 -5.02 7.23 -3.64
CA GLY A 155 -5.53 5.94 -3.19
C GLY A 155 -4.78 4.72 -3.68
N LEU A 156 -5.48 3.59 -3.64
CA LEU A 156 -5.01 2.31 -4.18
C LEU A 156 -5.94 1.88 -5.32
N CYS A 157 -5.34 1.43 -6.42
CA CYS A 157 -6.02 0.65 -7.45
C CYS A 157 -5.50 -0.80 -7.37
N ILE A 158 -6.36 -1.74 -7.00
CA ILE A 158 -6.01 -3.15 -6.86
C ILE A 158 -6.57 -3.90 -8.07
N GLU A 159 -5.69 -4.42 -8.91
CA GLU A 159 -6.06 -5.04 -10.19
C GLU A 159 -5.15 -6.24 -10.52
N PRO A 160 -5.64 -7.49 -10.44
CA PRO A 160 -4.83 -8.67 -10.74
C PRO A 160 -4.51 -8.84 -12.23
N ASN A 161 -5.31 -8.31 -13.15
CA ASN A 161 -5.14 -8.52 -14.59
C ASN A 161 -3.97 -7.68 -15.15
N PRO A 162 -2.89 -8.32 -15.63
CA PRO A 162 -1.71 -7.62 -16.14
C PRO A 162 -1.95 -6.76 -17.38
N GLU A 163 -3.05 -6.97 -18.08
CA GLU A 163 -3.46 -6.13 -19.20
C GLU A 163 -3.63 -4.65 -18.79
N TYR A 164 -4.03 -4.40 -17.55
CA TYR A 164 -4.36 -3.06 -17.06
C TYR A 164 -3.20 -2.34 -16.36
N TRP A 165 -2.15 -3.05 -15.96
CA TRP A 165 -1.09 -2.47 -15.12
C TRP A 165 -0.35 -1.30 -15.78
N TYR A 166 -0.09 -1.38 -17.08
CA TYR A 166 0.55 -0.28 -17.81
C TYR A 166 -0.35 0.96 -17.82
N GLY A 167 -1.63 0.79 -18.16
CA GLY A 167 -2.60 1.88 -18.19
C GLY A 167 -2.72 2.54 -16.83
N LEU A 168 -2.91 1.74 -15.78
CA LEU A 168 -3.02 2.23 -14.41
C LEU A 168 -1.73 2.96 -13.99
N GLY A 169 -0.56 2.35 -14.19
CA GLY A 169 0.71 2.96 -13.82
C GLY A 169 1.07 4.22 -14.61
N HIS A 170 0.55 4.37 -15.84
CA HIS A 170 0.79 5.54 -16.67
C HIS A 170 -0.21 6.67 -16.42
N PHE A 171 -1.49 6.34 -16.33
CA PHE A 171 -2.58 7.31 -16.34
C PHE A 171 -3.15 7.62 -14.95
N ARG A 172 -2.74 6.89 -13.90
CA ARG A 172 -3.18 7.08 -12.50
C ARG A 172 -2.03 7.45 -11.55
N PRO A 173 -1.39 8.62 -11.75
CA PRO A 173 -0.17 8.99 -11.02
C PRO A 173 -0.37 9.26 -9.53
N HIS A 174 -1.61 9.38 -9.05
CA HIS A 174 -1.90 9.64 -7.63
C HIS A 174 -2.45 8.41 -6.91
N CYS A 175 -2.33 7.22 -7.50
CA CYS A 175 -2.66 5.97 -6.84
C CYS A 175 -1.47 5.00 -6.84
N HIS A 176 -1.46 4.09 -5.89
CA HIS A 176 -0.61 2.89 -5.95
C HIS A 176 -1.35 1.79 -6.68
N VAL A 177 -0.71 1.19 -7.69
CA VAL A 177 -1.23 0.01 -8.38
C VAL A 177 -0.76 -1.24 -7.66
N VAL A 178 -1.71 -2.09 -7.25
CA VAL A 178 -1.45 -3.35 -6.55
C VAL A 178 -1.93 -4.51 -7.42
N ALA A 179 -0.98 -5.29 -7.92
CA ALA A 179 -1.24 -6.48 -8.71
C ALA A 179 -1.48 -7.71 -7.83
N ALA A 180 -2.70 -7.89 -7.33
CA ALA A 180 -3.04 -8.99 -6.43
C ALA A 180 -4.46 -9.49 -6.63
N VAL A 181 -4.65 -10.82 -6.55
CA VAL A 181 -5.98 -11.40 -6.36
C VAL A 181 -6.33 -11.29 -4.88
N VAL A 182 -7.43 -10.63 -4.55
CA VAL A 182 -7.87 -10.48 -3.16
C VAL A 182 -8.77 -11.64 -2.75
N GLY A 183 -8.52 -12.19 -1.56
CA GLY A 183 -9.34 -13.26 -0.99
C GLY A 183 -9.29 -13.30 0.53
N THR A 184 -9.82 -14.39 1.11
CA THR A 184 -9.94 -14.52 2.58
C THR A 184 -8.65 -14.91 3.28
N GLN A 185 -7.72 -15.54 2.56
CA GLN A 185 -6.50 -16.11 3.12
C GLN A 185 -5.31 -15.78 2.24
N ARG A 186 -4.14 -15.67 2.86
CA ARG A 186 -2.87 -15.55 2.13
C ARG A 186 -2.51 -16.88 1.46
N MET A 187 -2.03 -16.83 0.22
CA MET A 187 -1.59 -17.99 -0.55
C MET A 187 -2.65 -19.07 -0.76
N GLU A 188 -3.95 -18.73 -0.72
CA GLU A 188 -4.99 -19.68 -1.09
C GLU A 188 -4.93 -19.90 -2.62
N PRO A 189 -4.73 -21.13 -3.10
CA PRO A 189 -4.76 -21.40 -4.53
C PRO A 189 -6.20 -21.30 -5.04
N ILE A 190 -6.44 -20.44 -6.01
CA ILE A 190 -7.74 -20.24 -6.65
C ILE A 190 -7.64 -20.37 -8.16
N ASP A 191 -8.76 -20.72 -8.80
CA ASP A 191 -8.92 -20.59 -10.25
C ASP A 191 -9.35 -19.14 -10.54
N PHE A 192 -8.58 -18.41 -11.35
CA PHE A 192 -8.90 -17.04 -11.80
C PHE A 192 -9.06 -17.00 -13.32
N VAL A 193 -10.05 -16.27 -13.82
CA VAL A 193 -10.23 -16.03 -15.24
C VAL A 193 -9.92 -14.58 -15.55
N TYR A 194 -8.94 -14.34 -16.42
CA TYR A 194 -8.65 -13.02 -16.98
C TYR A 194 -9.56 -12.77 -18.20
N LYS A 195 -10.58 -11.92 -18.06
CA LYS A 195 -11.57 -11.64 -19.12
C LYS A 195 -11.93 -10.14 -19.12
N GLY A 196 -10.91 -9.29 -19.17
CA GLY A 196 -11.09 -7.85 -18.99
C GLY A 196 -11.93 -7.56 -17.74
N GLU A 197 -12.90 -6.66 -17.87
CA GLU A 197 -13.84 -6.26 -16.81
C GLU A 197 -14.65 -7.42 -16.21
N PHE A 198 -14.90 -8.48 -16.99
CA PHE A 198 -15.65 -9.66 -16.52
C PHE A 198 -14.74 -10.76 -15.93
N GLY A 199 -13.49 -10.42 -15.61
CA GLY A 199 -12.53 -11.33 -14.99
C GLY A 199 -12.85 -11.58 -13.52
N GLY A 200 -12.35 -12.67 -12.94
CA GLY A 200 -12.59 -12.91 -11.52
C GLY A 200 -12.32 -14.33 -11.05
N ILE A 201 -12.55 -14.55 -9.76
CA ILE A 201 -12.39 -15.84 -9.09
C ILE A 201 -13.48 -16.80 -9.56
N VAL A 202 -13.09 -18.02 -9.93
CA VAL A 202 -14.01 -19.05 -10.39
C VAL A 202 -14.53 -19.87 -9.22
N ARG A 203 -15.77 -19.61 -8.80
CA ARG A 203 -16.51 -20.44 -7.82
C ARG A 203 -17.95 -20.64 -8.28
N LYS A 204 -18.67 -21.55 -7.63
CA LYS A 204 -20.07 -21.83 -8.00
C LYS A 204 -20.99 -20.67 -7.60
N GLU A 205 -20.63 -20.00 -6.52
CA GLU A 205 -21.34 -18.91 -5.86
C GLU A 205 -21.06 -17.54 -6.51
N PHE A 206 -20.00 -17.41 -7.31
CA PHE A 206 -19.61 -16.16 -7.98
C PHE A 206 -20.11 -16.13 -9.44
N ASP A 207 -20.01 -14.98 -10.09
CA ASP A 207 -20.49 -14.80 -11.47
C ASP A 207 -19.63 -15.59 -12.47
N ASN A 208 -18.35 -15.75 -12.15
CA ASN A 208 -17.40 -16.56 -12.89
C ASN A 208 -17.56 -18.06 -12.58
N LYS A 209 -18.24 -18.77 -13.50
CA LYS A 209 -18.48 -20.23 -13.41
C LYS A 209 -17.55 -20.98 -14.36
N ARG A 210 -17.10 -22.18 -13.98
CA ARG A 210 -16.32 -23.07 -14.86
C ARG A 210 -17.08 -23.36 -16.17
N ARG A 211 -16.64 -22.76 -17.28
CA ARG A 211 -17.17 -23.00 -18.64
C ARG A 211 -16.16 -23.80 -19.46
N LYS A 212 -16.63 -24.81 -20.20
CA LYS A 212 -15.79 -25.79 -20.91
C LYS A 212 -15.06 -25.27 -22.16
N LYS A 213 -15.28 -24.02 -22.61
CA LYS A 213 -14.85 -23.62 -23.98
C LYS A 213 -14.27 -22.23 -24.19
N GLN A 214 -14.24 -21.33 -23.21
CA GLN A 214 -13.60 -20.01 -23.36
C GLN A 214 -12.97 -19.59 -22.02
N ASN A 215 -11.78 -18.98 -22.12
CA ASN A 215 -10.93 -18.49 -21.02
C ASN A 215 -10.64 -19.55 -19.97
N LEU A 216 -9.57 -20.32 -20.21
CA LEU A 216 -9.10 -21.31 -19.25
C LEU A 216 -8.69 -20.59 -17.96
N PRO A 217 -9.25 -20.99 -16.81
CA PRO A 217 -8.81 -20.47 -15.54
C PRO A 217 -7.31 -20.72 -15.37
N LYS A 218 -6.61 -19.74 -14.84
CA LYS A 218 -5.24 -19.87 -14.36
C LYS A 218 -5.26 -20.08 -12.86
N GLN A 219 -4.31 -20.85 -12.35
CA GLN A 219 -4.12 -20.88 -10.92
C GLN A 219 -3.39 -19.62 -10.48
N GLU A 220 -3.99 -18.94 -9.51
CA GLU A 220 -3.42 -17.77 -8.84
C GLU A 220 -3.44 -17.98 -7.33
N TYR A 221 -2.72 -17.13 -6.62
CA TYR A 221 -2.68 -17.12 -5.16
C TYR A 221 -3.31 -15.83 -4.63
N THR A 222 -4.17 -15.97 -3.63
CA THR A 222 -4.81 -14.81 -3.03
C THR A 222 -3.94 -14.14 -1.98
N MET A 223 -4.27 -12.89 -1.71
CA MET A 223 -3.79 -12.12 -0.57
C MET A 223 -4.97 -11.47 0.13
N THR A 224 -4.86 -11.27 1.45
CA THR A 224 -5.95 -10.62 2.17
C THR A 224 -5.93 -9.11 1.94
N LEU A 225 -7.12 -8.50 1.97
CA LEU A 225 -7.25 -7.05 1.85
C LEU A 225 -6.52 -6.34 3.02
N LEU A 226 -6.55 -6.93 4.22
CA LEU A 226 -5.83 -6.44 5.38
C LEU A 226 -4.32 -6.37 5.14
N GLU A 227 -3.69 -7.43 4.63
CA GLU A 227 -2.25 -7.43 4.34
C GLU A 227 -1.87 -6.37 3.29
N ILE A 228 -2.73 -6.15 2.30
CA ILE A 228 -2.54 -5.07 1.31
C ILE A 228 -2.62 -3.72 2.03
N PHE A 229 -3.63 -3.51 2.87
CA PHE A 229 -3.84 -2.25 3.58
C PHE A 229 -2.68 -1.93 4.52
N GLU A 230 -2.18 -2.92 5.26
CA GLU A 230 -1.00 -2.78 6.12
C GLU A 230 0.27 -2.48 5.30
N ARG A 231 0.47 -3.14 4.16
CA ARG A 231 1.67 -2.96 3.34
C ARG A 231 1.77 -1.55 2.74
N TYR A 232 0.63 -1.00 2.31
CA TYR A 232 0.55 0.31 1.66
C TYR A 232 0.11 1.43 2.60
N ASP A 233 0.14 1.17 3.91
CA ASP A 233 -0.18 2.15 4.96
C ASP A 233 -1.54 2.84 4.73
N VAL A 234 -2.55 2.07 4.31
CA VAL A 234 -3.92 2.55 4.04
C VAL A 234 -4.53 3.14 5.32
N PRO A 235 -5.12 4.35 5.27
CA PRO A 235 -5.71 4.98 6.45
C PRO A 235 -6.90 4.16 6.99
N HIS A 236 -7.05 4.16 8.31
CA HIS A 236 -8.19 3.51 8.97
C HIS A 236 -9.55 4.12 8.62
N ILE A 237 -9.57 5.37 8.14
CA ILE A 237 -10.76 6.01 7.59
C ILE A 237 -10.54 6.15 6.09
N ILE A 238 -11.34 5.42 5.33
CA ILE A 238 -11.34 5.44 3.86
C ILE A 238 -12.57 6.23 3.44
N ASP A 239 -12.39 7.23 2.57
CA ASP A 239 -13.51 8.08 2.15
C ASP A 239 -14.42 7.35 1.15
N TYR A 240 -13.83 6.56 0.27
CA TYR A 240 -14.56 5.75 -0.70
C TYR A 240 -13.84 4.43 -0.97
N MET A 241 -14.60 3.34 -0.97
CA MET A 241 -14.13 2.05 -1.45
C MET A 241 -15.09 1.51 -2.51
N SER A 242 -14.57 1.22 -3.70
CA SER A 242 -15.26 0.46 -4.74
C SER A 242 -14.92 -1.03 -4.56
N LEU A 243 -15.94 -1.88 -4.46
CA LEU A 243 -15.86 -3.32 -4.22
C LEU A 243 -16.59 -4.08 -5.34
N ASP A 244 -16.40 -3.70 -6.60
CA ASP A 244 -17.04 -4.38 -7.73
C ASP A 244 -16.16 -5.53 -8.23
N VAL A 245 -16.28 -6.72 -7.61
CA VAL A 245 -15.38 -7.87 -7.84
C VAL A 245 -16.09 -9.08 -8.45
N GLU A 246 -17.12 -8.84 -9.25
CA GLU A 246 -17.84 -9.86 -10.04
C GLU A 246 -18.39 -11.02 -9.15
N GLY A 247 -18.98 -10.66 -8.01
CA GLY A 247 -19.70 -11.58 -7.12
C GLY A 247 -18.86 -12.15 -5.96
N ALA A 248 -17.62 -11.68 -5.78
CA ALA A 248 -16.73 -12.11 -4.70
C ALA A 248 -16.75 -11.20 -3.46
N GLU A 249 -17.69 -10.26 -3.36
CA GLU A 249 -17.72 -9.18 -2.35
C GLU A 249 -17.85 -9.76 -0.95
N GLU A 250 -18.87 -10.60 -0.71
CA GLU A 250 -19.11 -11.25 0.59
C GLU A 250 -17.91 -12.12 0.99
N TYR A 251 -17.31 -12.80 0.01
CA TYR A 251 -16.13 -13.62 0.23
C TYR A 251 -14.93 -12.79 0.70
N ILE A 252 -14.61 -11.69 0.04
CA ILE A 252 -13.51 -10.81 0.43
C ILE A 252 -13.77 -10.16 1.80
N MET A 253 -14.99 -9.70 2.03
CA MET A 253 -15.34 -8.95 3.24
C MET A 253 -15.50 -9.83 4.48
N ALA A 254 -15.71 -11.13 4.33
CA ALA A 254 -15.91 -12.07 5.44
C ALA A 254 -14.77 -12.07 6.48
N SER A 255 -13.54 -11.73 6.07
CA SER A 255 -12.36 -11.68 6.94
C SER A 255 -11.83 -10.25 7.18
N PHE A 256 -12.53 -9.22 6.70
CA PHE A 256 -12.05 -7.85 6.78
C PHE A 256 -12.40 -7.21 8.14
N PRO A 257 -11.44 -6.60 8.87
CA PRO A 257 -11.66 -6.09 10.22
C PRO A 257 -12.36 -4.72 10.21
N LEU A 258 -13.69 -4.75 10.06
CA LEU A 258 -14.57 -3.55 10.05
C LEU A 258 -14.58 -2.78 11.37
N GLU A 259 -14.06 -3.37 12.45
CA GLU A 259 -13.83 -2.69 13.72
C GLU A 259 -12.61 -1.76 13.69
N THR A 260 -11.69 -1.99 12.75
CA THR A 260 -10.42 -1.25 12.62
C THR A 260 -10.43 -0.30 11.43
N TYR A 261 -11.15 -0.65 10.35
CA TYR A 261 -11.30 0.18 9.16
C TYR A 261 -12.75 0.63 8.98
N THR A 262 -12.92 1.92 8.72
CA THR A 262 -14.22 2.54 8.43
C THR A 262 -14.21 3.10 7.02
N MET A 263 -15.17 2.67 6.21
CA MET A 263 -15.45 3.25 4.91
C MET A 263 -16.59 4.25 5.05
N THR A 264 -16.36 5.51 4.65
CA THR A 264 -17.42 6.54 4.66
C THR A 264 -18.48 6.21 3.61
N LEU A 265 -18.03 5.73 2.45
CA LEU A 265 -18.87 5.18 1.41
C LEU A 265 -18.25 3.88 0.89
N LEU A 266 -19.06 2.84 0.83
CA LEU A 266 -18.74 1.56 0.21
C LEU A 266 -19.74 1.34 -0.92
N GLU A 267 -19.23 1.09 -2.12
CA GLU A 267 -19.99 0.63 -3.28
C GLU A 267 -19.65 -0.82 -3.56
#